data_AF-A0A2V3J4Y4-F1
#
_entry.id   AF-A0A2V3J4Y4-F1
#
_cell.length_a   1.000
_cell.length_b   1.000
_cell.length_c   1.000
_cell.angle_alpha   90.00
_cell.angle_beta   90.00
_cell.angle_gamma   90.00
#
_symmetry.space_group_name_H-M   'P 1'
#
loop_
_entity.id
_entity.type
_entity.pdbx_description
1 polymer ?
#
loop_
_entity_poly.entity_id
_entity_poly.type
_entity_poly.pdbx_seq_one_letter_code
_entity_poly.pdbx_strand_id
1 'polypeptide(L)'
;MSRVHANFKDLFYSKGGLYFGASGGSSGALPLESVAINVFVAGYGTRSLEVLSEVLMDGGAINFPLETQTPDSSIFFVAERYGANVITGMTSRLLQFGIYCARNGLKLPNITQVLHGGEQFCEEQLELFSKVFNSEMKVYSVYGSSEAGVFAVRQPDEKWYSVQEDSMIVEVVDENGNVVDEGSEGRLVLTNTLKRSLPMIRFDTGDLARATPSYHKVLNA
;
A
#
# COMPACT_ATOMS: atom_id res chain seq x y z
N MET A 1 34.48 21.39 21.29
CA MET A 1 34.19 20.67 20.03
C MET A 1 32.69 20.54 19.90
N SER A 2 32.08 21.47 19.16
CA SER A 2 30.64 21.58 18.95
C SER A 2 30.15 20.48 18.01
N ARG A 3 29.19 19.66 18.47
CA ARG A 3 28.44 18.73 17.63
C ARG A 3 27.65 19.54 16.60
N VAL A 4 28.04 19.41 15.33
CA VAL A 4 27.30 19.95 14.19
C VAL A 4 25.92 19.30 14.21
N HIS A 5 24.88 20.11 14.42
CA HIS A 5 23.49 19.71 14.21
C HIS A 5 23.30 19.44 12.72
N ALA A 6 23.20 18.17 12.33
CA ALA A 6 22.68 17.81 11.02
C ALA A 6 21.20 18.20 10.98
N ASN A 7 20.82 18.98 9.97
CA ASN A 7 19.46 19.44 9.77
C ASN A 7 18.58 18.23 9.40
N PHE A 8 17.41 18.08 10.02
CA PHE A 8 16.53 16.91 9.85
C PHE A 8 16.03 16.69 8.41
N LYS A 9 16.23 17.66 7.50
CA LYS A 9 15.94 17.57 6.07
C LYS A 9 16.99 16.78 5.28
N ASP A 10 18.19 16.58 5.83
CA ASP A 10 19.33 16.03 5.10
C ASP A 10 19.54 14.52 5.33
N LEU A 11 18.67 13.86 6.09
CA LEU A 11 18.74 12.40 6.33
C LEU A 11 17.80 11.56 5.46
N PHE A 12 16.94 12.17 4.64
CA PHE A 12 15.84 11.48 3.94
C PHE A 12 16.08 11.16 2.46
N TYR A 13 17.29 11.38 1.93
CA TYR A 13 17.53 11.26 0.48
C TYR A 13 18.57 10.21 0.05
N SER A 14 19.02 9.32 0.94
CA SER A 14 19.84 8.16 0.52
C SER A 14 19.03 6.86 0.48
N LYS A 15 18.35 6.65 -0.66
CA LYS A 15 17.54 5.48 -1.09
C LYS A 15 16.04 5.70 -0.88
N GLY A 16 15.32 5.78 -1.99
CA GLY A 16 13.87 5.94 -2.00
C GLY A 16 13.17 4.70 -1.43
N GLY A 17 12.53 4.88 -0.28
CA GLY A 17 11.56 3.98 0.31
C GLY A 17 10.30 4.76 0.67
N LEU A 18 9.14 4.11 0.61
CA LEU A 18 7.90 4.64 1.15
C LEU A 18 7.99 4.61 2.68
N TYR A 19 7.95 5.78 3.32
CA TYR A 19 7.91 5.87 4.77
C TYR A 19 6.49 5.62 5.29
N PHE A 20 6.31 4.53 6.01
CA PHE A 20 5.19 4.41 6.96
C PHE A 20 5.68 4.92 8.32
N GLY A 21 5.57 6.24 8.52
CA GLY A 21 5.57 6.85 9.85
C GLY A 21 6.56 8.00 10.11
N ALA A 22 6.02 9.03 10.78
CA ALA A 22 6.69 10.10 11.52
C ALA A 22 7.05 11.41 10.79
N SER A 23 6.10 12.00 10.05
CA SER A 23 5.94 13.47 10.09
C SER A 23 4.50 13.91 9.81
N GLY A 24 3.81 14.36 10.87
CA GLY A 24 2.69 15.30 10.76
C GLY A 24 1.38 14.76 10.19
N GLY A 25 0.62 14.02 11.00
CA GLY A 25 -0.76 13.63 10.70
C GLY A 25 -0.92 12.11 10.76
N SER A 26 -1.86 11.64 11.57
CA SER A 26 -2.18 10.22 11.78
C SER A 26 -2.37 9.44 10.48
N SER A 27 -1.32 8.72 10.05
CA SER A 27 -1.34 7.84 8.88
C SER A 27 -0.79 6.46 9.28
N GLY A 28 -1.66 5.44 9.20
CA GLY A 28 -1.43 4.00 9.42
C GLY A 28 -0.06 3.57 9.98
N ALA A 29 0.16 3.72 11.29
CA ALA A 29 1.33 3.16 11.95
C ALA A 29 1.17 1.63 12.02
N LEU A 30 2.18 0.91 11.51
CA LEU A 30 2.37 -0.50 11.86
C LEU A 30 2.41 -0.61 13.40
N PRO A 31 1.76 -1.61 14.01
CA PRO A 31 1.87 -1.83 15.44
C PRO A 31 3.34 -1.94 15.86
N LEU A 32 3.66 -1.51 17.08
CA LEU A 32 4.97 -1.78 17.65
C LEU A 32 5.24 -3.29 17.63
N GLU A 33 6.46 -3.67 17.26
CA GLU A 33 6.89 -5.08 17.17
C GLU A 33 6.07 -5.90 16.14
N SER A 34 5.68 -5.27 15.02
CA SER A 34 5.00 -5.98 13.93
C SER A 34 5.78 -7.18 13.40
N VAL A 35 5.08 -8.30 13.27
CA VAL A 35 5.52 -9.48 12.51
C VAL A 35 4.62 -9.59 11.30
N ALA A 36 5.19 -9.30 10.13
CA ALA A 36 4.47 -9.16 8.87
C ALA A 36 4.73 -10.34 7.94
N ILE A 37 3.65 -10.90 7.41
CA ILE A 37 3.68 -11.90 6.35
C ILE A 37 3.44 -11.18 5.03
N ASN A 38 4.41 -11.20 4.12
CA ASN A 38 4.29 -10.55 2.82
C ASN A 38 4.21 -11.58 1.69
N VAL A 39 3.04 -11.68 1.07
CA VAL A 39 2.71 -12.62 -0.01
C VAL A 39 2.46 -11.90 -1.34
N PHE A 40 2.98 -10.68 -1.51
CA PHE A 40 3.00 -10.02 -2.81
C PHE A 40 3.84 -10.80 -3.83
N VAL A 41 3.60 -10.54 -5.11
CA VAL A 41 4.32 -11.21 -6.20
C VAL A 41 5.77 -10.76 -6.24
N ALA A 42 6.69 -11.74 -6.37
CA ALA A 42 8.07 -11.50 -6.76
C ALA A 42 8.25 -11.80 -8.26
N GLY A 43 8.80 -10.85 -9.02
CA GLY A 43 9.10 -11.05 -10.44
C GLY A 43 7.94 -10.71 -11.38
N TYR A 44 7.92 -11.30 -12.58
CA TYR A 44 6.91 -11.03 -13.63
C TYR A 44 6.76 -9.55 -14.03
N GLY A 45 7.82 -8.75 -13.88
CA GLY A 45 7.79 -7.31 -14.18
C GLY A 45 7.13 -6.46 -13.09
N THR A 46 6.68 -7.06 -11.97
CA THR A 46 6.29 -6.34 -10.77
C THR A 46 7.39 -6.37 -9.71
N ARG A 47 7.39 -5.36 -8.85
CA ARG A 47 8.31 -5.21 -7.72
C ARG A 47 7.56 -5.08 -6.39
N SER A 48 6.32 -5.57 -6.33
CA SER A 48 5.45 -5.34 -5.18
C SER A 48 5.99 -6.03 -3.92
N LEU A 49 6.56 -7.24 -4.02
CA LEU A 49 7.20 -7.88 -2.87
C LEU A 49 8.35 -7.04 -2.33
N GLU A 50 9.26 -6.57 -3.20
CA GLU A 50 10.43 -5.79 -2.78
C GLU A 50 10.02 -4.45 -2.17
N VAL A 51 9.15 -3.71 -2.85
CA VAL A 51 8.69 -2.38 -2.40
C VAL A 51 7.97 -2.49 -1.05
N LEU A 52 7.06 -3.46 -0.89
CA LEU A 52 6.36 -3.61 0.39
C LEU A 52 7.26 -4.19 1.48
N SER A 53 8.28 -4.97 1.13
CA SER A 53 9.27 -5.43 2.12
C SER A 53 10.07 -4.25 2.68
N GLU A 54 10.53 -3.33 1.83
CA GLU A 54 11.23 -2.10 2.26
C GLU A 54 10.33 -1.26 3.18
N VAL A 55 9.09 -1.00 2.75
CA VAL A 55 8.04 -0.33 3.56
C VAL A 55 7.89 -0.93 4.96
N LEU A 56 7.72 -2.25 5.03
CA LEU A 56 7.47 -2.93 6.30
C LEU A 56 8.68 -2.83 7.22
N MET A 57 9.89 -3.05 6.68
CA MET A 57 11.12 -3.01 7.45
C MET A 57 11.49 -1.59 7.91
N ASP A 58 11.29 -0.58 7.06
CA ASP A 58 11.50 0.82 7.42
C ASP A 58 10.49 1.28 8.49
N GLY A 59 9.28 0.72 8.47
CA GLY A 59 8.29 0.87 9.55
C GLY A 59 8.58 0.05 10.82
N GLY A 60 9.70 -0.68 10.86
CA GLY A 60 10.16 -1.43 12.03
C GLY A 60 9.59 -2.85 12.19
N ALA A 61 8.90 -3.38 11.19
CA ALA A 61 8.37 -4.74 11.23
C ALA A 61 9.43 -5.80 10.90
N ILE A 62 9.31 -6.96 11.54
CA ILE A 62 9.95 -8.20 11.08
C ILE A 62 9.15 -8.69 9.87
N ASN A 63 9.78 -8.69 8.70
CA ASN A 63 9.14 -9.10 7.44
C ASN A 63 9.51 -10.54 7.05
N PHE A 64 8.48 -11.36 6.80
CA PHE A 64 8.62 -12.68 6.18
C PHE A 64 8.17 -12.61 4.71
N PRO A 65 9.09 -12.54 3.73
CA PRO A 65 8.78 -12.44 2.31
C PRO A 65 8.43 -13.81 1.73
N LEU A 66 7.17 -14.21 1.86
CA LEU A 66 6.61 -15.50 1.48
C LEU A 66 5.78 -15.41 0.19
N GLU A 67 6.27 -14.74 -0.85
CA GLU A 67 5.67 -14.48 -2.17
C GLU A 67 4.43 -15.27 -2.65
N THR A 68 3.73 -14.77 -3.68
CA THR A 68 2.42 -15.32 -4.12
C THR A 68 2.32 -16.86 -4.31
N GLN A 69 3.37 -17.57 -4.72
CA GLN A 69 3.38 -19.01 -4.97
C GLN A 69 3.65 -19.85 -3.70
N THR A 70 3.94 -19.22 -2.57
CA THR A 70 4.22 -19.94 -1.34
C THR A 70 2.97 -20.73 -0.92
N PRO A 71 3.10 -22.04 -0.63
CA PRO A 71 1.96 -22.87 -0.24
C PRO A 71 1.23 -22.31 0.98
N ASP A 72 -0.10 -22.35 0.97
CA ASP A 72 -0.94 -21.80 2.06
C ASP A 72 -0.60 -22.43 3.42
N SER A 73 -0.25 -23.72 3.45
CA SER A 73 0.20 -24.39 4.67
C SER A 73 1.48 -23.80 5.25
N SER A 74 2.39 -23.33 4.38
CA SER A 74 3.63 -22.68 4.80
C SER A 74 3.37 -21.26 5.31
N ILE A 75 2.48 -20.51 4.64
CA ILE A 75 2.03 -19.19 5.11
C ILE A 75 1.40 -19.32 6.49
N PHE A 76 0.47 -20.27 6.68
CA PHE A 76 -0.17 -20.52 7.96
C PHE A 76 0.85 -20.91 9.03
N PHE A 77 1.76 -21.85 8.73
CA PHE A 77 2.80 -22.29 9.67
C PHE A 77 3.66 -21.12 10.15
N VAL A 78 4.15 -20.26 9.24
CA VAL A 78 4.97 -19.11 9.62
C VAL A 78 4.15 -18.10 10.42
N ALA A 79 2.93 -17.81 9.98
CA ALA A 79 2.05 -16.86 10.67
C ALA A 79 1.75 -17.30 12.11
N GLU A 80 1.42 -18.58 12.32
CA GLU A 80 1.14 -19.15 13.64
C GLU A 80 2.42 -19.21 14.49
N ARG A 81 3.52 -19.74 13.92
CA ARG A 81 4.77 -19.99 14.66
C ARG A 81 5.41 -18.72 15.20
N TYR A 82 5.36 -17.64 14.43
CA TYR A 82 5.99 -16.37 14.78
C TYR A 82 5.01 -15.31 15.28
N GLY A 83 3.72 -15.65 15.41
CA GLY A 83 2.71 -14.74 15.94
C GLY A 83 2.48 -13.53 15.04
N ALA A 84 2.36 -13.75 13.72
CA ALA A 84 2.13 -12.68 12.77
C ALA A 84 0.88 -11.85 13.13
N ASN A 85 1.06 -10.53 13.14
CA ASN A 85 -0.01 -9.57 13.40
C ASN A 85 -0.37 -8.70 12.19
N VAL A 86 0.43 -8.79 11.12
CA VAL A 86 0.19 -8.12 9.84
C VAL A 86 0.29 -9.15 8.71
N ILE A 87 -0.63 -9.09 7.76
CA ILE A 87 -0.52 -9.82 6.49
C ILE A 87 -0.71 -8.86 5.32
N THR A 88 0.12 -9.01 4.28
CA THR A 88 0.08 -8.15 3.11
C THR A 88 0.23 -8.94 1.81
N GLY A 89 -0.44 -8.51 0.74
CA GLY A 89 -0.39 -9.20 -0.55
C GLY A 89 -1.38 -8.67 -1.57
N MET A 90 -1.38 -9.29 -2.75
CA MET A 90 -2.43 -9.09 -3.74
C MET A 90 -3.79 -9.48 -3.15
N THR A 91 -4.84 -8.73 -3.46
CA THR A 91 -6.18 -8.98 -2.90
C THR A 91 -6.66 -10.42 -3.14
N SER A 92 -6.48 -10.92 -4.36
CA SER A 92 -6.84 -12.28 -4.77
C SER A 92 -6.00 -13.34 -4.06
N ARG A 93 -4.71 -13.08 -3.81
CA ARG A 93 -3.83 -14.00 -3.08
C ARG A 93 -4.22 -14.11 -1.61
N LEU A 94 -4.56 -12.98 -0.99
CA LEU A 94 -5.07 -12.93 0.39
C LEU A 94 -6.42 -13.65 0.49
N LEU A 95 -7.31 -13.45 -0.49
CA LEU A 95 -8.59 -14.16 -0.59
C LEU A 95 -8.39 -15.68 -0.66
N GLN A 96 -7.48 -16.15 -1.52
CA GLN A 96 -7.15 -17.59 -1.61
C GLN A 96 -6.69 -18.15 -0.26
N PHE A 97 -5.81 -17.43 0.44
CA PHE A 97 -5.34 -17.84 1.77
C PHE A 97 -6.47 -17.86 2.81
N GLY A 98 -7.36 -16.86 2.80
CA GLY A 98 -8.52 -16.81 3.67
C GLY A 98 -9.49 -17.98 3.41
N ILE A 99 -9.73 -18.33 2.15
CA ILE A 99 -10.53 -19.51 1.76
C ILE A 99 -9.87 -20.80 2.27
N TYR A 100 -8.55 -20.92 2.11
CA TYR A 100 -7.80 -22.06 2.64
C TYR A 100 -7.99 -22.19 4.15
N CYS A 101 -7.83 -21.09 4.90
CA CYS A 101 -8.01 -21.11 6.36
C CYS A 101 -9.43 -21.54 6.74
N ALA A 102 -10.45 -20.93 6.13
CA ALA A 102 -11.84 -21.23 6.41
C ALA A 102 -12.21 -22.69 6.10
N ARG A 103 -11.76 -23.24 4.96
CA ARG A 103 -12.02 -24.63 4.55
C ARG A 103 -11.39 -25.66 5.50
N ASN A 104 -10.27 -25.32 6.11
CA ASN A 104 -9.54 -26.21 7.01
C ASN A 104 -9.84 -25.94 8.50
N GLY A 105 -10.76 -25.02 8.82
CA GLY A 105 -11.07 -24.63 10.20
C GLY A 105 -9.91 -23.94 10.93
N LEU A 106 -8.97 -23.35 10.18
CA LEU A 106 -7.80 -22.65 10.71
C LEU A 106 -8.12 -21.18 10.96
N LYS A 107 -7.52 -20.61 12.02
CA LYS A 107 -7.69 -19.21 12.39
C LYS A 107 -6.36 -18.58 12.79
N LEU A 108 -6.21 -17.29 12.50
CA LEU A 108 -5.07 -16.46 12.86
C LEU A 108 -5.59 -15.17 13.52
N PRO A 109 -6.15 -15.24 14.74
CA PRO A 109 -6.77 -14.09 15.42
C PRO A 109 -5.76 -12.99 15.80
N ASN A 110 -4.45 -13.27 15.72
CA ASN A 110 -3.40 -12.29 15.95
C ASN A 110 -3.23 -11.31 14.78
N ILE A 111 -3.70 -11.66 13.58
CA ILE A 111 -3.68 -10.77 12.42
C ILE A 111 -4.68 -9.65 12.66
N THR A 112 -4.17 -8.48 13.01
CA THR A 112 -4.95 -7.27 13.32
C THR A 112 -4.86 -6.23 12.21
N GLN A 113 -3.94 -6.40 11.24
CA GLN A 113 -3.87 -5.55 10.06
C GLN A 113 -3.71 -6.36 8.78
N VAL A 114 -4.45 -5.95 7.75
CA VAL A 114 -4.36 -6.48 6.39
C VAL A 114 -4.02 -5.33 5.46
N LEU A 115 -2.94 -5.46 4.69
CA LEU A 115 -2.54 -4.48 3.68
C LEU A 115 -2.62 -5.12 2.30
N HIS A 116 -3.58 -4.71 1.48
CA HIS A 116 -3.79 -5.29 0.15
C HIS A 116 -3.52 -4.27 -0.96
N GLY A 117 -3.36 -4.74 -2.20
CA GLY A 117 -3.16 -3.86 -3.35
C GLY A 117 -3.25 -4.57 -4.69
N GLY A 118 -3.22 -3.78 -5.76
CA GLY A 118 -3.21 -4.24 -7.15
C GLY A 118 -4.57 -4.70 -7.70
N GLU A 119 -5.59 -4.86 -6.85
CA GLU A 119 -6.92 -5.32 -7.23
C GLU A 119 -7.98 -4.69 -6.31
N GLN A 120 -9.21 -4.58 -6.81
CA GLN A 120 -10.34 -4.12 -6.00
C GLN A 120 -10.63 -5.07 -4.84
N PHE A 121 -11.10 -4.49 -3.74
CA PHE A 121 -11.50 -5.19 -2.53
C PHE A 121 -12.98 -4.98 -2.26
N CYS A 122 -13.69 -6.05 -1.92
CA CYS A 122 -15.13 -6.04 -1.69
C CYS A 122 -15.53 -6.60 -0.32
N GLU A 123 -16.76 -6.26 0.10
CA GLU A 123 -17.28 -6.57 1.43
C GLU A 123 -17.36 -8.07 1.71
N GLU A 124 -17.61 -8.91 0.71
CA GLU A 124 -17.61 -10.37 0.88
C GLU A 124 -16.22 -10.91 1.26
N GLN A 125 -15.14 -10.27 0.78
CA GLN A 125 -13.78 -10.62 1.17
C GLN A 125 -13.53 -10.21 2.63
N LEU A 126 -14.02 -9.03 3.04
CA LEU A 126 -13.96 -8.58 4.42
C LEU A 126 -14.69 -9.56 5.37
N GLU A 127 -15.91 -9.97 5.01
CA GLU A 127 -16.68 -10.93 5.80
C GLU A 127 -15.97 -12.28 5.96
N LEU A 128 -15.30 -12.76 4.92
CA LEU A 128 -14.49 -13.97 5.00
C LEU A 128 -13.30 -13.77 5.93
N PHE A 129 -12.56 -12.67 5.76
CA PHE A 129 -11.39 -12.36 6.58
C PHE A 129 -11.76 -12.23 8.06
N SER A 130 -12.90 -11.63 8.41
CA SER A 130 -13.37 -11.52 9.80
C SER A 130 -13.71 -12.87 10.45
N LYS A 131 -13.86 -13.95 9.67
CA LYS A 131 -14.08 -15.32 10.19
C LYS A 131 -12.78 -16.06 10.50
N VAL A 132 -11.67 -15.67 9.85
CA VAL A 132 -10.37 -16.36 9.93
C VAL A 132 -9.31 -15.55 10.66
N PHE A 133 -9.34 -14.22 10.56
CA PHE A 133 -8.42 -13.29 11.22
C PHE A 133 -9.11 -12.62 12.42
N ASN A 134 -8.53 -11.54 12.93
CA ASN A 134 -9.17 -10.73 13.95
C ASN A 134 -10.42 -10.04 13.38
N SER A 135 -11.55 -10.11 14.09
CA SER A 135 -12.81 -9.48 13.65
C SER A 135 -12.77 -7.95 13.64
N GLU A 136 -11.84 -7.35 14.39
CA GLU A 136 -11.61 -5.90 14.45
C GLU A 136 -10.36 -5.49 13.64
N MET A 137 -9.93 -6.34 12.71
CA MET A 137 -8.76 -6.05 11.88
C MET A 137 -8.95 -4.78 11.07
N LYS A 138 -7.85 -4.05 10.90
CA LYS A 138 -7.77 -2.87 10.06
C LYS A 138 -7.34 -3.26 8.66
N VAL A 139 -8.13 -2.90 7.65
CA VAL A 139 -7.82 -3.18 6.24
C VAL A 139 -7.36 -1.91 5.55
N TYR A 140 -6.14 -1.93 5.03
CA TYR A 140 -5.52 -0.84 4.29
C TYR A 140 -5.40 -1.24 2.82
N SER A 141 -5.70 -0.30 1.92
CA SER A 141 -5.53 -0.50 0.49
C SER A 141 -4.38 0.34 -0.04
N VAL A 142 -3.49 -0.29 -0.79
CA VAL A 142 -2.36 0.35 -1.46
C VAL A 142 -2.65 0.40 -2.95
N TYR A 143 -2.56 1.61 -3.52
CA TYR A 143 -2.68 1.84 -4.94
C TYR A 143 -1.32 2.25 -5.52
N GLY A 144 -0.89 1.50 -6.52
CA GLY A 144 0.32 1.72 -7.27
C GLY A 144 0.30 1.02 -8.61
N SER A 145 1.32 1.30 -9.43
CA SER A 145 1.59 0.58 -10.67
C SER A 145 3.09 0.26 -10.79
N SER A 146 3.44 -0.64 -11.71
CA SER A 146 4.84 -0.96 -12.00
C SER A 146 5.61 0.26 -12.55
N GLU A 147 4.93 1.15 -13.26
CA GLU A 147 5.45 2.37 -13.86
C GLU A 147 5.58 3.49 -12.84
N ALA A 148 4.58 3.68 -11.97
CA ALA A 148 4.51 4.82 -11.05
C ALA A 148 5.11 4.55 -9.67
N GLY A 149 5.20 3.27 -9.28
CA GLY A 149 5.37 2.87 -7.89
C GLY A 149 4.05 2.98 -7.13
N VAL A 150 4.11 2.88 -5.80
CA VAL A 150 2.97 3.17 -4.92
C VAL A 150 2.79 4.68 -4.83
N PHE A 151 1.55 5.17 -4.97
CA PHE A 151 1.27 6.60 -4.95
C PHE A 151 0.05 7.01 -4.13
N ALA A 152 -0.78 6.05 -3.70
CA ALA A 152 -1.89 6.36 -2.81
C ALA A 152 -2.22 5.21 -1.85
N VAL A 153 -2.76 5.55 -0.68
CA VAL A 153 -3.18 4.59 0.35
C VAL A 153 -4.57 4.98 0.87
N ARG A 154 -5.44 3.99 1.07
CA ARG A 154 -6.73 4.17 1.76
C ARG A 154 -6.67 3.54 3.15
N GLN A 155 -7.02 4.32 4.18
CA GLN A 155 -7.12 3.82 5.55
C GLN A 155 -8.44 3.06 5.79
N PRO A 156 -8.55 2.21 6.84
CA PRO A 156 -9.72 1.35 7.07
C PRO A 156 -11.06 2.09 7.14
N ASP A 157 -11.05 3.29 7.70
CA ASP A 157 -12.26 4.10 7.94
C ASP A 157 -12.43 5.21 6.89
N GLU A 158 -11.59 5.23 5.85
CA GLU A 158 -11.61 6.25 4.81
C GLU A 158 -12.30 5.75 3.54
N LYS A 159 -13.13 6.62 2.96
CA LYS A 159 -13.78 6.36 1.68
C LYS A 159 -12.82 6.54 0.50
N TRP A 160 -11.85 7.44 0.63
CA TRP A 160 -10.99 7.89 -0.46
C TRP A 160 -9.54 7.51 -0.22
N TYR A 161 -8.76 7.43 -1.28
CA TYR A 161 -7.32 7.26 -1.18
C TYR A 161 -6.66 8.60 -0.88
N SER A 162 -5.71 8.58 0.05
CA SER A 162 -4.77 9.67 0.30
C SER A 162 -3.55 9.51 -0.62
N VAL A 163 -3.21 10.55 -1.37
CA VAL A 163 -2.08 10.57 -2.33
C VAL A 163 -0.79 10.97 -1.63
N GLN A 164 0.35 10.43 -2.09
CA GLN A 164 1.68 10.84 -1.63
C GLN A 164 2.15 12.13 -2.33
N GLU A 165 1.58 13.28 -1.92
CA GLU A 165 1.77 14.59 -2.55
C GLU A 165 3.23 15.07 -2.61
N ASP A 166 4.10 14.62 -1.70
CA ASP A 166 5.53 14.94 -1.71
C ASP A 166 6.29 14.39 -2.94
N SER A 167 5.72 13.39 -3.61
CA SER A 167 6.39 12.64 -4.68
C SER A 167 5.55 12.42 -5.94
N MET A 168 4.25 12.67 -5.86
CA MET A 168 3.30 12.43 -6.93
C MET A 168 2.36 13.60 -7.10
N ILE A 169 2.28 14.13 -8.32
CA ILE A 169 1.20 15.00 -8.76
C ILE A 169 0.17 14.09 -9.44
N VAL A 170 -1.07 14.18 -8.99
CA VAL A 170 -2.19 13.39 -9.52
C VAL A 170 -3.16 14.34 -10.22
N GLU A 171 -3.53 13.99 -11.44
CA GLU A 171 -4.52 14.70 -12.24
C GLU A 171 -5.71 13.77 -12.56
N VAL A 172 -6.92 14.32 -12.58
CA VAL A 172 -8.09 13.67 -13.20
C VAL A 172 -8.47 14.49 -14.43
N VAL A 173 -8.45 13.88 -15.62
CA VAL A 173 -8.60 14.61 -16.89
C VAL A 173 -9.78 14.13 -17.74
N ASP A 174 -10.37 15.05 -18.51
CA ASP A 174 -11.40 14.76 -19.50
C ASP A 174 -10.81 14.09 -20.77
N GLU A 175 -11.66 13.84 -21.77
CA GLU A 175 -11.24 13.27 -23.05
C GLU A 175 -10.22 14.14 -23.81
N ASN A 176 -10.26 15.45 -23.59
CA ASN A 176 -9.38 16.43 -24.21
C ASN A 176 -8.07 16.64 -23.43
N GLY A 177 -7.90 15.98 -22.28
CA GLY A 177 -6.71 16.09 -21.42
C GLY A 177 -6.72 17.31 -20.48
N ASN A 178 -7.88 17.96 -20.31
CA ASN A 178 -8.06 19.06 -19.36
C ASN A 178 -8.40 18.52 -17.98
N VAL A 179 -7.85 19.12 -16.93
CA VAL A 179 -8.18 18.77 -15.55
C VAL A 179 -9.65 19.06 -15.28
N VAL A 180 -10.37 18.06 -14.76
CA VAL A 180 -11.80 18.18 -14.43
C VAL A 180 -12.00 18.90 -13.10
N ASP A 181 -13.21 19.42 -12.89
CA ASP A 181 -13.60 19.99 -11.61
C ASP A 181 -13.90 18.91 -10.58
N GLU A 182 -13.84 19.31 -9.30
CA GLU A 182 -14.17 18.46 -8.16
C GLU A 182 -15.52 17.73 -8.34
N GLY A 183 -15.56 16.46 -7.96
CA GLY A 183 -16.73 15.60 -8.06
C GLY A 183 -16.92 14.95 -9.44
N SER A 184 -16.20 15.43 -10.47
CA SER A 184 -16.25 14.90 -11.84
C SER A 184 -15.38 13.65 -12.00
N GLU A 185 -15.77 12.79 -12.93
CA GLU A 185 -15.01 11.61 -13.32
C GLU A 185 -14.16 11.89 -14.55
N GLY A 186 -13.02 11.21 -14.65
CA GLY A 186 -12.09 11.32 -15.77
C GLY A 186 -11.00 10.26 -15.69
N ARG A 187 -10.01 10.35 -16.57
CA ARG A 187 -8.84 9.47 -16.55
C ARG A 187 -7.83 9.91 -15.50
N LEU A 188 -7.21 8.96 -14.81
CA LEU A 188 -6.15 9.20 -13.84
C LEU A 188 -4.80 9.41 -14.55
N VAL A 189 -4.19 10.57 -14.29
CA VAL A 189 -2.91 10.97 -14.89
C VAL A 189 -1.91 11.29 -13.77
N LEU A 190 -0.68 10.80 -13.90
CA LEU A 190 0.35 10.87 -12.86
C LEU A 190 1.62 11.59 -13.32
N THR A 191 2.19 12.42 -12.45
CA THR A 191 3.56 12.92 -12.61
C THR A 191 4.37 12.59 -11.36
N ASN A 192 5.39 11.74 -11.50
CA ASN A 192 6.29 11.37 -10.41
C ASN A 192 7.51 12.31 -10.42
N THR A 193 7.63 13.11 -9.36
CA THR A 193 8.66 14.15 -9.26
C THR A 193 10.01 13.64 -8.76
N LEU A 194 10.07 12.41 -8.25
CA LEU A 194 11.26 11.82 -7.65
C LEU A 194 11.93 10.75 -8.53
N LYS A 195 11.20 10.16 -9.49
CA LYS A 195 11.70 9.06 -10.32
C LYS A 195 12.68 9.56 -11.39
N ARG A 196 13.97 9.35 -11.17
CA ARG A 196 15.05 9.81 -12.07
C ARG A 196 15.40 8.85 -13.21
N SER A 197 15.26 7.54 -12.98
CA SER A 197 15.65 6.52 -13.98
C SER A 197 14.66 6.45 -15.15
N LEU A 198 13.39 6.73 -14.88
CA LEU A 198 12.33 6.83 -15.87
C LEU A 198 11.41 8.00 -15.47
N PRO A 199 11.74 9.24 -15.89
CA PRO A 199 10.90 10.40 -15.63
C PRO A 199 9.49 10.16 -16.17
N MET A 200 8.50 10.33 -15.31
CA MET A 200 7.11 10.07 -15.63
C MET A 200 6.33 11.37 -15.47
N ILE A 201 5.96 11.99 -16.59
CA ILE A 201 5.27 13.29 -16.64
C ILE A 201 3.97 13.10 -17.41
N ARG A 202 2.85 13.47 -16.76
CA ARG A 202 1.49 13.29 -17.26
C ARG A 202 1.24 11.91 -17.88
N PHE A 203 1.66 10.87 -17.17
CA PHE A 203 1.44 9.48 -17.56
C PHE A 203 -0.02 9.10 -17.31
N ASP A 204 -0.72 8.74 -18.38
CA ASP A 204 -2.09 8.21 -18.32
C ASP A 204 -2.06 6.75 -17.85
N THR A 205 -2.68 6.46 -16.71
CA THR A 205 -2.70 5.08 -16.17
C THR A 205 -3.71 4.19 -16.89
N GLY A 206 -4.64 4.79 -17.64
CA GLY A 206 -5.81 4.11 -18.21
C GLY A 206 -6.95 3.89 -17.21
N ASP A 207 -6.77 4.24 -15.94
CA ASP A 207 -7.80 4.07 -14.91
C ASP A 207 -8.79 5.25 -14.90
N LEU A 208 -10.03 4.96 -14.52
CA LEU A 208 -11.04 5.98 -14.24
C LEU A 208 -10.98 6.37 -12.77
N ALA A 209 -11.01 7.68 -12.51
CA ALA A 209 -10.99 8.24 -11.17
C ALA A 209 -11.99 9.41 -11.05
N ARG A 210 -12.34 9.74 -9.81
CA ARG A 210 -13.19 10.89 -9.48
C ARG A 210 -12.38 11.89 -8.67
N ALA A 211 -12.38 13.15 -9.08
CA ALA A 211 -11.74 14.23 -8.31
C ALA A 211 -12.52 14.45 -7.00
N THR A 212 -11.84 14.47 -5.86
CA THR A 212 -12.45 14.67 -4.53
C THR A 212 -12.06 16.02 -3.95
N PRO A 213 -12.78 16.58 -2.95
CA PRO A 213 -12.48 17.91 -2.40
C PRO A 213 -11.06 18.13 -1.87
N SER A 214 -10.37 17.06 -1.48
CA SER A 214 -8.97 17.10 -1.03
C SER A 214 -7.97 17.21 -2.20
N TYR A 215 -8.45 17.24 -3.44
CA TYR A 215 -7.66 17.36 -4.65
C TYR A 215 -7.12 18.80 -4.78
N HIS A 216 -5.91 19.03 -4.29
CA HIS A 216 -5.21 20.26 -4.58
C HIS A 216 -4.81 20.26 -6.06
N LYS A 217 -5.37 21.21 -6.83
CA LYS A 217 -4.92 21.59 -8.19
C LYS A 217 -3.47 22.08 -8.12
N VAL A 218 -2.50 21.18 -8.02
CA VAL A 218 -1.09 21.50 -8.11
C VAL A 218 -0.72 21.46 -9.57
N LEU A 219 -0.89 22.58 -10.26
CA LEU A 219 -0.08 23.08 -11.39
C LEU A 219 -0.72 24.39 -11.87
N ASN A 220 -0.50 25.49 -11.13
CA ASN A 220 -0.49 26.80 -11.76
C ASN A 220 0.93 27.01 -12.29
N ALA A 221 1.07 27.04 -13.61
CA ALA A 221 2.24 27.60 -14.27
C ALA A 221 2.24 29.14 -14.16
#